data_AF-A0AAD3Y060-F1
#
_entry.id   AF-A0AAD3Y060-F1
#
_cell.length_a   1.000
_cell.length_b   1.000
_cell.length_c   1.000
_cell.angle_alpha   90.00
_cell.angle_beta   90.00
_cell.angle_gamma   90.00
#
_symmetry.space_group_name_H-M   'P 1'
#
loop_
_entity.id
_entity.type
_entity.pdbx_description
1 polymer ?
#
loop_
_entity_poly.entity_id
_entity_poly.type
_entity_poly.pdbx_seq_one_letter_code
_entity_poly.pdbx_strand_id
1 'polypeptide(L)'
;MRCWVAVAKPMEIVHMYLARISRVICWVRLEKHEWGDVFDIMKRPRLVRGLDDNLLMVGGLKSSLSLNATCTTILILRLDLDTLEWDEAGRMPLDMYRCFQQSGKFKVFGAGDRVCFLAKRLGKLALWDCSWKEAANGVWRWIDGVPAYGDGLCRGFVFDARLDAVP
;
A
#
# COMPACT_ATOMS: atom_id res chain seq x y z
N MET A 1 4.26 -18.94 9.13
CA MET A 1 3.50 -17.96 8.32
C MET A 1 3.30 -16.71 9.16
N ARG A 2 3.73 -15.55 8.66
CA ARG A 2 3.50 -14.24 9.29
C ARG A 2 2.39 -13.53 8.50
N CYS A 3 1.35 -13.05 9.17
CA CYS A 3 0.26 -12.29 8.55
C CYS A 3 0.12 -10.93 9.24
N TRP A 4 -0.20 -9.91 8.45
CA TRP A 4 -0.24 -8.53 8.91
C TRP A 4 -1.57 -7.90 8.53
N VAL A 5 -2.23 -7.26 9.49
CA VAL A 5 -3.50 -6.59 9.26
C VAL A 5 -3.46 -5.20 9.89
N ALA A 6 -3.89 -4.19 9.13
CA ALA A 6 -4.28 -2.92 9.72
C ALA A 6 -5.72 -3.05 10.23
N VAL A 7 -5.90 -2.87 11.53
CA VAL A 7 -7.23 -2.71 12.12
C VAL A 7 -7.56 -1.22 12.11
N ALA A 8 -8.78 -0.87 11.71
CA ALA A 8 -9.16 0.51 11.46
C ALA A 8 -9.58 1.25 12.76
N LYS A 9 -8.93 2.40 12.96
CA LYS A 9 -9.18 3.51 13.92
C LYS A 9 -9.12 3.20 15.43
N PRO A 10 -8.04 3.63 16.11
CA PRO A 10 -6.77 4.13 15.53
C PRO A 10 -6.15 3.09 14.60
N MET A 11 -5.34 3.51 13.62
CA MET A 11 -4.71 2.56 12.71
C MET A 11 -3.69 1.74 13.50
N GLU A 12 -3.94 0.44 13.62
CA GLU A 12 -3.12 -0.48 14.40
C GLU A 12 -2.58 -1.56 13.49
N ILE A 13 -1.29 -1.87 13.59
CA ILE A 13 -0.71 -3.02 12.89
C ILE A 13 -0.71 -4.20 13.84
N VAL A 14 -1.32 -5.29 13.42
CA VAL A 14 -1.34 -6.54 14.18
C VAL A 14 -0.58 -7.61 13.40
N HIS A 15 0.32 -8.29 14.10
CA HIS A 15 1.09 -9.42 13.62
C HIS A 15 0.44 -10.72 14.04
N MET A 16 0.32 -11.67 13.12
CA MET A 16 -0.04 -13.04 13.41
C MET A 16 1.18 -13.95 13.27
N TYR A 17 1.48 -14.74 14.29
CA TYR A 17 2.45 -15.84 14.17
C TYR A 17 1.88 -17.15 14.71
N LEU A 18 2.38 -18.26 14.16
CA LEU A 18 2.10 -19.60 14.66
C LEU A 18 3.09 -19.94 15.78
N ALA A 19 2.59 -20.10 17.00
CA ALA A 19 3.40 -20.55 18.11
C ALA A 19 3.86 -21.99 17.84
N ARG A 20 5.18 -22.18 17.71
CA ARG A 20 5.83 -23.43 17.26
C ARG A 20 5.51 -24.64 18.16
N ILE A 21 5.03 -24.39 19.38
CA ILE A 21 4.79 -25.41 20.41
C ILE A 21 3.32 -25.82 20.52
N SER A 22 2.35 -25.02 20.01
CA SER A 22 0.93 -25.25 20.33
C SER A 22 -0.05 -25.24 19.15
N ARG A 23 0.39 -25.01 17.90
CA ARG A 23 -0.52 -24.78 16.74
C ARG A 23 -1.59 -23.70 17.00
N VAL A 24 -1.40 -22.86 18.02
CA VAL A 24 -2.28 -21.73 18.32
C VAL A 24 -1.84 -20.55 17.46
N ILE A 25 -2.83 -19.92 16.84
CA ILE A 25 -2.68 -18.65 16.15
C ILE A 25 -2.69 -17.55 17.21
N CYS A 26 -1.60 -16.80 17.33
CA CYS A 26 -1.53 -15.65 18.23
C CYS A 26 -1.47 -14.36 17.41
N TRP A 27 -2.31 -13.39 17.79
CA TRP A 27 -2.28 -12.03 17.28
C TRP A 27 -1.60 -11.13 18.31
N VAL A 28 -0.56 -10.42 17.90
CA VAL A 28 0.13 -9.45 18.73
C VAL A 28 0.05 -8.09 18.06
N ARG A 29 -0.43 -7.10 18.81
CA ARG A 29 -0.45 -5.71 18.36
C ARG A 29 0.97 -5.17 18.37
N LEU A 30 1.39 -4.57 17.25
CA LEU A 30 2.61 -3.78 17.17
C LEU A 30 2.26 -2.32 17.42
N GLU A 31 2.95 -1.72 18.38
CA GLU A 31 2.80 -0.31 18.72
C GLU A 31 4.18 0.34 18.82
N LYS A 32 4.33 1.48 18.15
CA LYS A 32 5.44 2.43 18.30
C LYS A 32 4.83 3.82 18.40
N HIS A 33 5.28 4.61 19.37
CA HIS A 33 4.77 5.97 19.56
C HIS A 33 4.95 6.85 18.31
N GLU A 34 6.10 6.70 17.64
CA GLU A 34 6.49 7.44 16.43
C GLU A 34 5.57 7.17 15.23
N TRP A 35 4.80 6.08 15.24
CA TRP A 35 3.89 5.75 14.13
C TRP A 35 2.67 6.67 14.07
N GLY A 36 2.29 7.32 15.18
CA GLY A 36 1.16 8.25 15.21
C GLY A 36 1.32 9.38 14.19
N ASP A 37 2.49 10.03 14.20
CA ASP A 37 2.81 11.12 13.28
C ASP A 37 2.83 10.66 11.82
N VAL A 38 3.33 9.44 11.57
CA VAL A 38 3.36 8.82 10.24
C VAL A 38 1.95 8.56 9.71
N PHE A 39 1.02 8.12 10.57
CA PHE A 39 -0.36 7.87 10.15
C PHE A 39 -1.13 9.17 9.96
N ASP A 40 -0.78 10.22 10.71
CA ASP A 40 -1.46 11.50 10.66
C ASP A 40 -1.17 12.31 9.39
N ILE A 41 -0.01 12.12 8.74
CA ILE A 41 0.26 12.73 7.43
C ILE A 41 -0.54 12.09 6.28
N MET A 42 -1.12 10.90 6.51
CA MET A 42 -1.79 10.10 5.47
C MET A 42 -3.32 10.22 5.50
N LYS A 43 -3.91 10.42 4.31
CA LYS A 43 -5.37 10.37 4.10
C LYS A 43 -5.76 9.04 3.49
N ARG A 44 -6.69 8.35 4.17
CA ARG A 44 -7.24 7.04 3.78
C ARG A 44 -6.12 6.02 3.46
N PRO A 45 -5.15 5.82 4.38
CA PRO A 45 -4.09 4.86 4.17
C PRO A 45 -4.65 3.45 3.95
N ARG A 46 -4.00 2.69 3.08
CA ARG A 46 -4.27 1.29 2.79
C ARG A 46 -2.97 0.52 2.93
N LEU A 47 -3.01 -0.61 3.63
CA LEU A 47 -1.88 -1.52 3.66
C LEU A 47 -1.91 -2.46 2.47
N VAL A 48 -0.72 -2.71 1.95
CA VAL A 48 -0.45 -3.57 0.81
C VAL A 48 0.79 -4.39 1.15
N ARG A 49 0.79 -5.67 0.80
CA ARG A 49 1.96 -6.53 1.03
C ARG A 49 3.12 -6.08 0.14
N GLY A 50 4.27 -5.81 0.74
CA GLY A 50 5.51 -5.52 0.04
C GLY A 50 6.28 -6.79 -0.36
N LEU A 51 7.45 -6.61 -0.96
CA LEU A 51 8.41 -7.69 -1.20
C LEU A 51 9.14 -8.06 0.11
N ASP A 52 9.49 -9.34 0.25
CA ASP A 52 10.19 -9.89 1.41
C ASP A 52 9.43 -9.60 2.73
N ASP A 53 10.16 -9.18 3.77
CA ASP A 53 9.64 -8.77 5.06
C ASP A 53 9.33 -7.26 5.11
N ASN A 54 8.75 -6.71 4.04
CA ASN A 54 8.29 -5.33 4.00
C ASN A 54 6.77 -5.21 3.88
N LEU A 55 6.23 -4.18 4.51
CA LEU A 55 4.82 -3.79 4.41
C LEU A 55 4.70 -2.40 3.79
N LEU A 56 3.79 -2.21 2.85
CA LEU A 56 3.58 -0.92 2.20
C LEU A 56 2.32 -0.25 2.72
N MET A 57 2.42 1.04 3.03
CA MET A 57 1.27 1.90 3.31
C MET A 57 1.10 2.90 2.17
N VAL A 58 -0.08 2.89 1.56
CA VAL A 58 -0.40 3.73 0.41
C VAL A 58 -1.55 4.66 0.78
N GLY A 59 -1.39 5.96 0.53
CA GLY A 59 -2.40 6.95 0.90
C GLY A 59 -2.17 8.30 0.24
N GLY A 60 -3.13 9.22 0.39
CA GLY A 60 -2.93 10.59 -0.04
C GLY A 60 -2.13 11.37 1.01
N LEU A 61 -1.02 11.99 0.63
CA LEU A 61 -0.28 12.88 1.52
C LEU A 61 -1.13 14.13 1.78
N LYS A 62 -1.46 14.41 3.04
CA LYS A 62 -2.22 15.60 3.41
C LYS A 62 -1.36 16.85 3.23
N SER A 63 -1.97 17.95 2.78
CA SER A 63 -1.33 19.27 2.71
C SER A 63 -1.14 19.92 4.08
N SER A 64 -1.89 19.49 5.08
CA SER A 64 -1.80 19.93 6.48
C SER A 64 -2.32 18.83 7.41
N LEU A 65 -2.09 18.97 8.72
CA LEU A 65 -2.62 18.04 9.72
C LEU A 65 -4.11 18.24 10.03
N SER A 66 -4.81 19.11 9.29
CA SER A 66 -6.24 19.35 9.51
C SER A 66 -7.10 18.15 9.09
N LEU A 67 -8.22 17.94 9.79
CA LEU A 67 -9.18 16.85 9.53
C LEU A 67 -9.70 16.82 8.07
N ASN A 68 -9.82 18.00 7.45
CA ASN A 68 -10.32 18.16 6.07
C ASN A 68 -9.23 18.53 5.07
N ALA A 69 -7.96 18.27 5.39
CA ALA A 69 -6.84 18.60 4.52
C ALA A 69 -7.03 18.01 3.11
N THR A 70 -6.71 18.83 2.11
CA THR A 70 -6.55 18.39 0.73
C THR A 70 -5.32 17.49 0.62
N CYS A 71 -5.24 16.69 -0.44
CA CYS A 71 -4.06 15.88 -0.69
C CYS A 71 -3.18 16.55 -1.75
N THR A 72 -1.86 16.55 -1.51
CA THR A 72 -0.86 17.12 -2.43
C THR A 72 -0.42 16.10 -3.48
N THR A 73 -0.32 14.83 -3.08
CA THR A 73 0.01 13.70 -3.93
C THR A 73 -0.39 12.38 -3.27
N ILE A 74 -0.09 11.25 -3.92
CA ILE A 74 -0.14 9.91 -3.35
C ILE A 74 1.27 9.54 -2.87
N LEU A 75 1.35 9.06 -1.63
CA LEU A 75 2.57 8.61 -0.97
C LEU A 75 2.50 7.10 -0.74
N ILE A 76 3.64 6.44 -0.89
CA ILE A 76 3.89 5.05 -0.54
C ILE A 76 4.99 5.07 0.52
N LEU A 77 4.65 4.62 1.72
CA LEU A 77 5.60 4.36 2.79
C LEU A 77 5.88 2.87 2.84
N ARG A 78 7.11 2.51 3.20
CA ARG A 78 7.51 1.13 3.47
C ARG A 78 7.84 1.00 4.96
N LEU A 79 7.40 -0.10 5.53
CA LEU A 79 7.77 -0.54 6.87
C LEU A 79 8.70 -1.74 6.70
N ASP A 80 9.92 -1.60 7.17
CA ASP A 80 10.84 -2.70 7.39
C ASP A 80 10.37 -3.45 8.64
N LEU A 81 10.06 -4.75 8.51
CA LEU A 81 9.54 -5.55 9.63
C LEU A 81 10.62 -6.04 10.60
N ASP A 82 11.89 -5.96 10.21
CA ASP A 82 13.02 -6.30 11.08
C ASP A 82 13.36 -5.12 12.00
N THR A 83 13.38 -3.89 11.47
CA THR A 83 13.69 -2.68 12.25
C THR A 83 12.45 -1.98 12.82
N LEU A 84 11.27 -2.27 12.27
CA LEU A 84 10.01 -1.59 12.56
C LEU A 84 10.08 -0.08 12.29
N GLU A 85 10.83 0.32 11.27
CA GLU A 85 11.01 1.71 10.83
C GLU A 85 10.26 1.98 9.53
N TRP A 86 9.69 3.18 9.44
CA TRP A 86 9.00 3.65 8.24
C TRP A 86 9.93 4.52 7.40
N ASP A 87 9.92 4.30 6.10
CA ASP A 87 10.61 5.15 5.13
C ASP A 87 9.73 5.48 3.92
N GLU A 88 10.06 6.55 3.21
CA GLU A 88 9.37 6.93 1.97
C GLU A 88 9.85 6.02 0.83
N ALA A 89 8.98 5.13 0.37
CA ALA A 89 9.27 4.22 -0.74
C ALA A 89 8.93 4.84 -2.10
N GLY A 90 7.97 5.76 -2.16
CA GLY A 90 7.59 6.36 -3.42
C GLY A 90 6.59 7.49 -3.30
N ARG A 91 6.76 8.50 -4.15
CA ARG A 91 5.85 9.65 -4.25
C ARG A 91 5.38 9.83 -5.67
N MET A 92 4.06 9.81 -5.87
CA MET A 92 3.48 9.92 -7.19
C MET A 92 3.84 11.29 -7.82
N PRO A 93 4.33 11.32 -9.07
CA PRO A 93 4.59 12.57 -9.77
C PRO A 93 3.33 13.44 -9.87
N LEU A 94 3.50 14.76 -9.73
CA LEU A 94 2.38 15.69 -9.65
C LEU A 94 1.48 15.64 -10.88
N ASP A 95 2.06 15.55 -12.08
CA ASP A 95 1.29 15.47 -13.33
C ASP A 95 0.43 14.21 -13.41
N MET A 96 0.93 13.09 -12.87
CA MET A 96 0.17 11.86 -12.75
C MET A 96 -0.96 12.02 -11.72
N TYR A 97 -0.66 12.59 -10.55
CA TYR A 97 -1.63 12.80 -9.48
C TYR A 97 -2.79 13.72 -9.89
N ARG A 98 -2.54 14.75 -10.71
CA ARG A 98 -3.59 15.64 -11.26
C ARG A 98 -4.69 14.86 -11.98
N CYS A 99 -4.35 13.79 -12.71
CA CYS A 99 -5.34 12.91 -13.34
C CYS A 99 -6.22 12.19 -12.31
N PHE A 100 -5.64 11.74 -11.20
CA PHE A 100 -6.38 11.08 -10.12
C PHE A 100 -7.27 12.04 -9.34
N GLN A 101 -6.84 13.30 -9.13
CA GLN A 101 -7.66 14.32 -8.48
C GLN A 101 -8.99 14.55 -9.19
N GLN A 102 -8.98 14.59 -10.52
CA GLN A 102 -10.19 14.80 -11.33
C GLN A 102 -11.20 13.64 -11.21
N SER A 103 -10.73 12.43 -10.91
CA SER A 103 -11.56 11.22 -10.81
C SER A 103 -12.29 11.04 -9.46
N GLY A 104 -11.84 11.73 -8.40
CA GLY A 104 -12.41 11.70 -7.05
C GLY A 104 -12.26 10.39 -6.24
N LYS A 105 -12.16 9.23 -6.90
CA LYS A 105 -11.93 7.92 -6.28
C LYS A 105 -11.07 7.03 -7.18
N PHE A 106 -10.13 6.32 -6.57
CA PHE A 106 -9.28 5.34 -7.24
C PHE A 106 -9.19 4.05 -6.41
N LYS A 107 -8.92 2.94 -7.10
CA LYS A 107 -8.57 1.65 -6.52
C LYS A 107 -7.04 1.55 -6.46
N VAL A 108 -6.55 0.93 -5.40
CA VAL A 108 -5.14 0.61 -5.19
C VAL A 108 -5.02 -0.89 -5.09
N PHE A 109 -4.04 -1.44 -5.79
CA PHE A 109 -3.67 -2.84 -5.74
C PHE A 109 -2.17 -2.93 -5.56
N GLY A 110 -1.67 -3.95 -4.89
CA GLY A 110 -0.26 -4.26 -4.99
C GLY A 110 0.01 -5.73 -5.12
N ALA A 111 1.22 -5.99 -5.59
CA ALA A 111 1.74 -7.28 -5.97
C ALA A 111 3.22 -7.32 -5.60
N GLY A 112 3.53 -7.34 -4.30
CA GLY A 112 4.90 -7.41 -3.79
C GLY A 112 5.69 -6.12 -4.05
N ASP A 113 6.46 -6.10 -5.12
CA ASP A 113 7.34 -4.99 -5.54
C ASP A 113 6.61 -3.90 -6.36
N ARG A 114 5.31 -4.08 -6.61
CA ARG A 114 4.52 -3.21 -7.47
C ARG A 114 3.24 -2.73 -6.79
N VAL A 115 2.89 -1.47 -7.04
CA VAL A 115 1.62 -0.87 -6.63
C VAL A 115 0.96 -0.20 -7.82
N CYS A 116 -0.29 -0.58 -8.08
CA CYS A 116 -1.10 -0.15 -9.20
C CYS A 116 -2.24 0.74 -8.73
N PHE A 117 -2.47 1.86 -9.42
CA PHE A 117 -3.52 2.84 -9.14
C PHE A 117 -4.44 2.98 -10.34
N LEU A 118 -5.72 2.67 -10.13
CA LEU A 118 -6.74 2.74 -11.18
C LEU A 118 -7.84 3.71 -10.77
N ALA A 119 -8.06 4.75 -11.57
CA ALA A 119 -9.18 5.67 -11.38
C ALA A 119 -10.25 5.48 -12.46
N LYS A 120 -11.49 5.75 -12.08
CA LYS A 120 -12.63 5.61 -12.97
C LYS A 120 -12.46 6.59 -14.15
N ARG A 121 -12.74 6.14 -15.38
CA ARG A 121 -12.69 6.94 -16.62
C ARG A 121 -11.31 7.45 -17.05
N LEU A 122 -10.21 7.10 -16.39
CA LEU A 122 -8.87 7.48 -16.87
C LEU A 122 -8.40 6.65 -18.08
N GLY A 123 -8.89 5.40 -18.25
CA GLY A 123 -8.46 4.51 -19.34
C GLY A 123 -6.98 4.10 -19.30
N LYS A 124 -6.30 4.45 -18.20
CA LYS A 124 -4.88 4.24 -17.92
C LYS A 124 -4.72 3.88 -16.45
N LEU A 125 -3.65 3.16 -16.14
CA LEU A 125 -3.28 2.77 -14.78
C LEU A 125 -1.88 3.32 -14.45
N ALA A 126 -1.72 3.91 -13.27
CA ALA A 126 -0.40 4.28 -12.80
C ALA A 126 0.23 3.09 -12.06
N LEU A 127 1.46 2.75 -12.42
CA LEU A 127 2.25 1.71 -11.78
C LEU A 127 3.44 2.37 -11.07
N TRP A 128 3.59 2.06 -9.80
CA TRP A 128 4.85 2.19 -9.07
C TRP A 128 5.51 0.82 -8.98
N ASP A 129 6.81 0.75 -9.26
CA ASP A 129 7.58 -0.48 -9.28
C ASP A 129 8.94 -0.24 -8.58
N CYS A 130 9.19 -0.96 -7.48
CA CYS A 130 10.45 -0.92 -6.74
C CYS A 130 11.41 -2.08 -7.05
N SER A 131 11.09 -2.93 -8.02
CA SER A 131 12.01 -3.98 -8.49
C SER A 131 13.29 -3.42 -9.11
N TRP A 132 13.26 -2.15 -9.53
CA TRP A 132 14.40 -1.49 -10.12
C TRP A 132 15.39 -1.04 -9.04
N LYS A 133 16.44 -1.84 -8.82
CA LYS A 133 17.45 -1.65 -7.75
C LYS A 133 18.16 -0.29 -7.75
N GLU A 134 18.19 0.42 -8.87
CA GLU A 134 18.87 1.73 -9.00
C GLU A 134 17.96 2.91 -8.60
N ALA A 135 16.64 2.69 -8.45
CA ALA A 135 15.70 3.73 -8.09
C ALA A 135 15.30 3.59 -6.62
N ALA A 136 15.95 4.37 -5.74
CA ALA A 136 15.70 4.35 -4.29
C ALA A 136 14.20 4.51 -3.93
N ASN A 137 13.46 5.29 -4.73
CA ASN A 137 12.02 5.58 -4.50
C ASN A 137 11.10 4.90 -5.53
N GLY A 138 11.60 3.83 -6.17
CA GLY A 138 10.91 3.13 -7.25
C GLY A 138 10.66 3.98 -8.50
N VAL A 139 10.09 3.35 -9.52
CA VAL A 139 9.81 3.97 -10.82
C VAL A 139 8.31 4.09 -11.03
N TRP A 140 7.88 5.29 -11.43
CA TRP A 140 6.49 5.56 -11.80
C TRP A 140 6.32 5.52 -13.31
N ARG A 141 5.30 4.81 -13.80
CA ARG A 141 4.95 4.77 -15.22
C ARG A 141 3.45 4.63 -15.44
N TRP A 142 3.01 5.07 -16.61
CA TRP A 142 1.66 4.78 -17.08
C TRP A 142 1.62 3.42 -17.77
N ILE A 143 0.53 2.69 -17.55
CA ILE A 143 0.11 1.55 -18.34
C ILE A 143 -1.15 1.98 -19.09
N ASP A 144 -1.02 2.13 -20.40
CA ASP A 144 -2.12 2.45 -21.31
C ASP A 144 -2.90 1.18 -21.70
N GLY A 145 -4.06 1.37 -22.34
CA GLY A 145 -4.86 0.25 -22.87
C GLY A 145 -5.63 -0.54 -21.81
N VAL A 146 -5.76 0.00 -20.59
CA VAL A 146 -6.57 -0.62 -19.53
C VAL A 146 -8.05 -0.35 -19.82
N PRO A 147 -8.93 -1.38 -19.86
CA PRO A 147 -10.34 -1.19 -20.13
C PRO A 147 -10.97 -0.18 -19.16
N ALA A 148 -11.46 0.94 -19.69
CA ALA A 148 -12.07 1.99 -18.88
C ALA A 148 -13.43 1.54 -18.26
N TYR A 149 -14.06 0.53 -18.87
CA TYR A 149 -15.33 -0.10 -18.47
C TYR A 149 -15.35 -1.57 -18.95
N GLY A 150 -15.72 -2.49 -18.07
CA GLY A 150 -15.85 -3.94 -18.38
C GLY A 150 -15.37 -4.81 -17.23
N ASP A 151 -15.88 -6.04 -17.12
CA ASP A 151 -15.55 -7.07 -16.11
C ASP A 151 -14.08 -7.56 -16.14
N GLY A 152 -13.18 -6.81 -16.79
CA GLY A 152 -11.76 -7.11 -16.93
C GLY A 152 -10.91 -6.37 -15.91
N LEU A 153 -10.09 -7.14 -15.19
CA LEU A 153 -8.95 -6.78 -14.33
C LEU A 153 -9.17 -6.38 -12.86
N CYS A 154 -10.37 -6.12 -12.33
CA CYS A 154 -10.44 -5.56 -10.95
C CYS A 154 -11.66 -5.96 -10.09
N ARG A 155 -12.02 -7.25 -10.02
CA ARG A 155 -12.84 -7.83 -8.94
C ARG A 155 -12.01 -8.83 -8.11
N GLY A 156 -11.05 -8.29 -7.37
CA GLY A 156 -10.22 -9.07 -6.46
C GLY A 156 -9.05 -9.74 -7.18
N PHE A 157 -7.84 -9.45 -6.72
CA PHE A 157 -6.80 -10.46 -6.85
C PHE A 157 -7.24 -11.63 -5.98
N VAL A 158 -7.37 -12.82 -6.57
CA VAL A 158 -7.48 -14.05 -5.81
C VAL A 158 -6.10 -14.29 -5.21
N PHE A 159 -5.95 -13.98 -3.93
CA PHE A 159 -4.81 -14.45 -3.16
C PHE A 159 -5.03 -15.95 -2.94
N ASP A 160 -4.36 -16.79 -3.73
CA ASP A 160 -4.36 -18.23 -3.52
C ASP A 160 -3.44 -18.51 -2.32
N ALA A 161 -4.01 -18.42 -1.12
CA ALA A 161 -3.34 -18.77 0.14
C ALA A 161 -3.23 -20.30 0.22
N ARG A 162 -2.32 -20.88 -0.57
CA ARG A 162 -2.00 -22.31 -0.51
C ARG A 162 -0.87 -22.53 0.50
N LEU A 163 -1.16 -23.30 1.54
CA LEU A 163 -0.22 -23.64 2.61
C LEU A 163 0.91 -24.58 2.14
N ASP A 164 0.80 -25.09 0.91
CA ASP A 164 1.60 -26.11 0.25
C ASP A 164 2.36 -25.57 -0.98
N ALA A 165 2.31 -24.27 -1.26
CA ALA A 165 3.13 -23.67 -2.31
C ALA A 165 4.61 -23.64 -1.87
N VAL A 166 5.39 -24.62 -2.33
CA VAL A 166 6.86 -24.67 -2.24
C VAL A 166 7.44 -23.89 -3.44
N PRO A 167 8.61 -23.22 -3.30
CA PRO A 167 9.16 -22.29 -4.31
C PRO A 167 9.23 -22.82 -5.74
#